data_AF-T0R206-F1
#
_entry.id   AF-T0R206-F1
#
_cell.length_a   1.000
_cell.length_b   1.000
_cell.length_c   1.000
_cell.angle_alpha   90.00
_cell.angle_beta   90.00
_cell.angle_gamma   90.00
#
_symmetry.space_group_name_H-M   'P 1'
#
loop_
_entity.id
_entity.type
_entity.pdbx_description
1 polymer ?
#
loop_
_entity_poly.entity_id
_entity_poly.type
_entity_poly.pdbx_seq_one_letter_code
_entity_poly.pdbx_strand_id
1 'polypeptide(L)'
;MSSTNLGLGIGMCLVGTTVSNLGLNIQKYSFLHQERLPETQRRPYNTQWRWWLGFACVGLGSIADFAALTFAAQSVITPIGAFTLVANLGFAHYWLKEPLGSTDLAGTGLIVLGATAVTIFGSHESPKYSLDELIALSTRGSMVVYAIAILGLVAFFHVVRMRSEQVLRKCGKASPEYRALEKLHPLSYAGFAGIVGAQSVMFAKSSGELIQLSLQGRNQFNRVLTYVILAGLVLTISVQVRCSYVLSSALRFL
;
A
#
# COMPACT_ATOMS: atom_id res chain seq x y z
N MET A 1 23.75 4.05 17.73
CA MET A 1 22.38 4.14 18.30
C MET A 1 22.37 3.31 19.58
N SER A 2 21.80 3.80 20.68
CA SER A 2 21.62 2.96 21.88
C SER A 2 20.64 1.82 21.57
N SER A 3 20.91 0.60 22.02
CA SER A 3 20.04 -0.58 21.83
C SER A 3 18.61 -0.32 22.31
N THR A 4 18.44 0.54 23.31
CA THR A 4 17.14 0.98 23.83
C THR A 4 16.33 1.76 22.81
N ASN A 5 16.96 2.65 22.04
CA ASN A 5 16.27 3.44 21.00
C ASN A 5 15.84 2.56 19.83
N LEU A 6 16.65 1.58 19.46
CA LEU A 6 16.30 0.62 18.41
C LEU A 6 15.07 -0.22 18.81
N GLY A 7 15.05 -0.72 20.05
CA GLY A 7 13.91 -1.48 20.57
C GLY A 7 12.62 -0.66 20.62
N LEU A 8 12.71 0.62 20.99
CA LEU A 8 11.57 1.55 20.95
C LEU A 8 11.03 1.73 19.52
N GLY A 9 11.90 1.92 18.53
CA GLY A 9 11.48 2.05 17.13
C GLY A 9 10.78 0.79 16.60
N ILE A 10 11.33 -0.39 16.90
CA ILE A 10 10.73 -1.68 16.53
C ILE A 10 9.35 -1.85 17.20
N GLY A 11 9.25 -1.55 18.50
CA GLY A 11 7.99 -1.63 19.24
C GLY A 11 6.93 -0.67 18.72
N MET A 12 7.30 0.58 18.44
CA MET A 12 6.39 1.57 17.86
C MET A 12 5.87 1.16 16.48
N CYS A 13 6.74 0.59 15.64
CA CYS A 13 6.31 0.06 14.34
C CYS A 13 5.36 -1.12 14.49
N LEU A 14 5.68 -2.12 15.33
CA LEU A 14 4.80 -3.26 15.56
C LEU A 14 3.41 -2.84 16.06
N VAL A 15 3.36 -1.89 16.99
CA VAL A 15 2.09 -1.34 17.48
C VAL A 15 1.37 -0.57 16.37
N GLY A 16 2.08 0.33 15.68
CA GLY A 16 1.53 1.14 14.60
C GLY A 16 0.92 0.29 13.49
N THR A 17 1.67 -0.68 12.98
CA THR A 17 1.20 -1.57 11.92
C THR A 17 0.06 -2.48 12.37
N THR A 18 0.07 -2.95 13.62
CA THR A 18 -1.04 -3.74 14.18
C THR A 18 -2.31 -2.92 14.27
N VAL A 19 -2.23 -1.67 14.76
CA VAL A 19 -3.38 -0.75 14.84
C VAL A 19 -3.89 -0.41 13.44
N SER A 20 -3.00 -0.18 12.47
CA SER A 20 -3.37 0.03 11.06
C SER A 20 -4.10 -1.19 10.47
N ASN A 21 -3.56 -2.39 10.66
CA ASN A 21 -4.20 -3.63 10.20
C ASN A 21 -5.56 -3.86 10.84
N LEU A 22 -5.68 -3.60 12.15
CA LEU A 22 -6.95 -3.67 12.85
C LEU A 22 -7.96 -2.69 12.21
N GLY A 23 -7.53 -1.46 11.95
CA GLY A 23 -8.35 -0.45 11.27
C GLY A 23 -8.85 -0.89 9.89
N LEU A 24 -7.95 -1.44 9.07
CA LEU A 24 -8.32 -2.00 7.76
C LEU A 24 -9.32 -3.15 7.87
N ASN A 25 -9.14 -4.06 8.84
CA ASN A 25 -10.09 -5.15 9.07
C ASN A 25 -11.44 -4.67 9.60
N ILE A 26 -11.47 -3.62 10.43
CA ILE A 26 -12.72 -2.98 10.87
C ILE A 26 -13.45 -2.34 9.69
N GLN A 27 -12.73 -1.62 8.81
CA GLN A 27 -13.33 -1.05 7.60
C GLN A 27 -13.88 -2.15 6.69
N LYS A 28 -13.08 -3.19 6.44
CA LYS A 28 -13.49 -4.36 5.66
C LYS A 28 -14.71 -5.04 6.25
N TYR A 29 -14.74 -5.25 7.55
CA TYR A 29 -15.90 -5.79 8.27
C TYR A 29 -17.14 -4.90 8.12
N SER A 30 -16.98 -3.57 8.17
CA SER A 30 -18.08 -2.63 7.94
C SER A 30 -18.68 -2.80 6.54
N PHE A 31 -17.84 -2.93 5.51
CA PHE A 31 -18.29 -3.17 4.14
C PHE A 31 -18.98 -4.53 3.99
N LEU A 32 -18.36 -5.61 4.47
CA LEU A 32 -18.93 -6.96 4.41
C LEU A 32 -20.28 -7.04 5.14
N HIS A 33 -20.45 -6.31 6.24
CA HIS A 33 -21.71 -6.26 6.96
C HIS A 33 -22.82 -5.58 6.13
N GLN A 34 -22.49 -4.54 5.36
CA GLN A 34 -23.46 -3.88 4.48
C GLN A 34 -23.78 -4.70 3.23
N GLU A 35 -22.81 -5.43 2.68
CA GLU A 35 -23.05 -6.28 1.51
C GLU A 35 -24.07 -7.39 1.79
N ARG A 36 -24.13 -7.89 3.05
CA ARG A 36 -25.13 -8.85 3.52
C ARG A 36 -26.55 -8.29 3.58
N LEU A 37 -26.71 -6.96 3.55
CA LEU A 37 -28.03 -6.31 3.56
C LEU A 37 -28.57 -6.15 2.13
N PRO A 38 -29.92 -6.17 1.95
CA PRO A 38 -30.56 -5.84 0.68
C PRO A 38 -30.17 -4.43 0.21
N GLU A 39 -30.05 -4.20 -1.11
CA GLU A 39 -29.56 -2.93 -1.67
C GLU A 39 -30.29 -1.69 -1.13
N THR A 40 -31.59 -1.81 -0.91
CA THR A 40 -32.47 -0.74 -0.41
C THR A 40 -32.16 -0.32 1.03
N GLN A 41 -31.48 -1.17 1.81
CA GLN A 41 -31.16 -0.93 3.22
C GLN A 41 -29.68 -0.61 3.44
N ARG A 42 -28.85 -0.66 2.38
CA ARG A 42 -27.41 -0.40 2.46
C ARG A 42 -27.15 1.08 2.76
N ARG A 43 -26.26 1.33 3.71
CA ARG A 43 -25.84 2.69 4.09
C ARG A 43 -24.53 3.06 3.41
N PRO A 44 -24.36 4.30 2.95
CA PRO A 44 -23.09 4.75 2.39
C PRO A 44 -21.99 4.74 3.46
N TYR A 45 -20.74 4.49 3.05
CA TYR A 45 -19.60 4.24 3.95
C TYR A 45 -19.36 5.38 4.95
N ASN A 46 -19.56 6.63 4.54
CA ASN A 46 -19.36 7.83 5.34
C ASN A 46 -20.35 7.96 6.52
N THR A 47 -21.44 7.20 6.53
CA THR A 47 -22.42 7.18 7.63
C THR A 47 -22.18 6.06 8.64
N GLN A 48 -21.22 5.17 8.36
CA GLN A 48 -20.95 4.00 9.19
C GLN A 48 -19.88 4.32 10.24
N TRP A 49 -20.26 4.30 11.52
CA TRP A 49 -19.33 4.60 12.62
C TRP A 49 -18.12 3.65 12.66
N ARG A 50 -18.31 2.37 12.32
CA ARG A 50 -17.24 1.36 12.24
C ARG A 50 -16.21 1.74 11.19
N TRP A 51 -16.64 2.26 10.03
CA TRP A 51 -15.73 2.71 8.98
C TRP A 51 -14.84 3.87 9.45
N TRP A 52 -15.42 4.84 10.18
CA TRP A 52 -14.67 5.96 10.77
C TRP A 52 -13.73 5.51 11.88
N LEU A 53 -14.13 4.55 12.72
CA LEU A 53 -13.25 3.95 13.72
C LEU A 53 -12.02 3.32 13.03
N GLY A 54 -12.25 2.53 11.97
CA GLY A 54 -11.15 1.92 11.24
C GLY A 54 -10.28 2.96 10.53
N PHE A 55 -10.86 4.03 10.00
CA PHE A 55 -10.11 5.16 9.42
C PHE A 55 -9.21 5.85 10.46
N ALA A 56 -9.73 6.09 11.67
CA ALA A 56 -8.96 6.67 12.76
C ALA A 56 -7.80 5.76 13.19
N CYS A 57 -8.03 4.44 13.28
CA CYS A 57 -6.97 3.46 13.57
C CYS A 57 -5.87 3.47 12.50
N VAL A 58 -6.22 3.49 11.21
CA VAL A 58 -5.24 3.58 10.11
C VAL A 58 -4.43 4.89 10.21
N GLY A 59 -5.09 6.01 10.51
CA GLY A 59 -4.40 7.30 10.73
C GLY A 59 -3.41 7.26 11.90
N LEU A 60 -3.85 6.74 13.05
CA LEU A 60 -3.00 6.60 14.24
C LEU A 60 -1.81 5.67 14.02
N GLY A 61 -2.05 4.52 13.39
CA GLY A 61 -0.98 3.58 13.06
C GLY A 61 0.03 4.15 12.09
N SER A 62 -0.42 4.93 11.09
CA SER A 62 0.47 5.64 10.16
C SER A 62 1.35 6.68 10.86
N ILE A 63 0.81 7.40 11.86
CA ILE A 63 1.59 8.34 12.68
C ILE A 63 2.64 7.59 13.52
N ALA A 64 2.28 6.45 14.10
CA ALA A 64 3.20 5.62 14.87
C ALA A 64 4.32 5.04 14.00
N ASP A 65 4.01 4.59 12.79
CA ASP A 65 5.00 4.12 11.82
C ASP A 65 5.95 5.24 11.40
N PHE A 66 5.44 6.46 11.22
CA PHE A 66 6.28 7.62 10.94
C PHE A 66 7.21 7.95 12.12
N ALA A 67 6.69 7.92 13.34
CA ALA A 67 7.48 8.16 14.54
C ALA A 67 8.55 7.08 14.77
N ALA A 68 8.27 5.82 14.41
CA ALA A 68 9.23 4.72 14.50
C ALA A 68 10.50 4.96 13.67
N LEU A 69 10.40 5.67 12.55
CA LEU A 69 11.54 6.02 11.69
C LEU A 69 12.56 6.93 12.37
N THR A 70 12.13 7.69 13.39
CA THR A 70 13.04 8.53 14.18
C THR A 70 13.96 7.71 15.08
N PHE A 71 13.58 6.45 15.34
CA PHE A 71 14.24 5.55 16.29
C PHE A 71 14.88 4.32 15.62
N ALA A 72 14.40 3.90 14.45
CA ALA A 72 14.93 2.77 13.71
C ALA A 72 15.00 3.06 12.20
N ALA A 73 16.09 2.65 11.56
CA ALA A 73 16.26 2.81 10.12
C ALA A 73 15.22 1.99 9.34
N GLN A 74 14.82 2.48 8.15
CA GLN A 74 13.86 1.79 7.29
C GLN A 74 14.29 0.36 6.93
N SER A 75 15.59 0.11 6.74
CA SER A 75 16.13 -1.22 6.46
C SER A 75 15.80 -2.23 7.57
N VAL A 76 15.75 -1.79 8.83
CA VAL A 76 15.36 -2.61 9.99
C VAL A 76 13.86 -2.82 10.07
N ILE A 77 13.07 -1.81 9.71
CA ILE A 77 11.60 -1.87 9.76
C ILE A 77 11.00 -2.70 8.62
N THR A 78 11.66 -2.75 7.46
CA THR A 78 11.18 -3.46 6.26
C THR A 78 10.81 -4.93 6.50
N PRO A 79 11.64 -5.78 7.15
CA PRO A 79 11.25 -7.17 7.47
C PRO A 79 10.06 -7.28 8.42
N ILE A 80 9.87 -6.31 9.32
CA ILE A 80 8.72 -6.27 10.24
C ILE A 80 7.41 -6.06 9.47
N GLY A 81 7.46 -5.35 8.34
CA GLY A 81 6.33 -5.19 7.42
C GLY A 81 5.82 -6.53 6.84
N ALA A 82 6.71 -7.49 6.59
CA ALA A 82 6.29 -8.81 6.13
C ALA A 82 5.58 -9.61 7.24
N PHE A 83 6.08 -9.51 8.48
CA PHE A 83 5.39 -10.10 9.63
C PHE A 83 3.99 -9.49 9.84
N THR A 84 3.88 -8.18 9.67
CA THR A 84 2.62 -7.44 9.71
C THR A 84 1.62 -7.98 8.67
N LEU A 85 2.07 -8.30 7.46
CA LEU A 85 1.21 -8.88 6.43
C LEU A 85 0.69 -10.27 6.82
N VAL A 86 1.55 -11.10 7.40
CA VAL A 86 1.14 -12.42 7.93
C VAL A 86 0.12 -12.27 9.06
N ALA A 87 0.34 -11.32 9.97
CA ALA A 87 -0.62 -11.03 11.04
C ALA A 87 -1.98 -10.56 10.48
N ASN A 88 -1.97 -9.72 9.43
CA ASN A 88 -3.19 -9.29 8.74
C ASN A 88 -3.96 -10.46 8.12
N LEU A 89 -3.26 -11.40 7.49
CA LEU A 89 -3.86 -12.62 6.95
C LEU A 89 -4.52 -13.45 8.06
N GLY A 90 -3.87 -13.52 9.24
CA GLY A 90 -4.44 -14.11 10.44
C GLY A 90 -5.73 -13.43 10.90
N PHE A 91 -5.76 -12.08 10.96
CA PHE A 91 -6.98 -11.34 11.30
C PHE A 91 -8.12 -11.62 10.33
N ALA A 92 -7.85 -11.59 9.02
CA ALA A 92 -8.85 -11.91 8.00
C ALA A 92 -9.42 -13.33 8.16
N HIS A 93 -8.56 -14.32 8.40
CA HIS A 93 -9.00 -15.70 8.57
C HIS A 93 -9.77 -15.92 9.89
N TYR A 94 -9.19 -15.55 11.02
CA TYR A 94 -9.75 -15.90 12.32
C TYR A 94 -10.91 -15.00 12.74
N TRP A 95 -10.83 -13.71 12.44
CA TRP A 95 -11.85 -12.73 12.85
C TRP A 95 -12.96 -12.59 11.83
N LEU A 96 -12.63 -12.40 10.55
CA LEU A 96 -13.62 -12.23 9.47
C LEU A 96 -14.15 -13.58 8.95
N LYS A 97 -13.55 -14.71 9.37
CA LYS A 97 -13.93 -16.07 8.95
C LYS A 97 -13.79 -16.30 7.44
N GLU A 98 -12.83 -15.63 6.81
CA GLU A 98 -12.54 -15.84 5.39
C GLU A 98 -11.76 -17.15 5.18
N PRO A 99 -12.12 -17.98 4.19
CA PRO A 99 -11.35 -19.18 3.89
C PRO A 99 -9.97 -18.78 3.34
N LEU A 100 -8.91 -19.41 3.84
CA LEU A 100 -7.56 -19.23 3.32
C LEU A 100 -7.39 -20.07 2.04
N GLY A 101 -7.26 -19.41 0.91
CA GLY A 101 -6.96 -20.07 -0.35
C GLY A 101 -5.47 -20.40 -0.47
N SER A 102 -5.14 -21.43 -1.26
CA SER A 102 -3.74 -21.76 -1.61
C SER A 102 -3.04 -20.59 -2.30
N THR A 103 -3.78 -19.75 -3.03
CA THR A 103 -3.27 -18.53 -3.68
C THR A 103 -2.88 -17.46 -2.65
N ASP A 104 -3.64 -17.30 -1.57
CA ASP A 104 -3.33 -16.32 -0.51
C ASP A 104 -2.05 -16.71 0.23
N LEU A 105 -1.87 -18.00 0.48
CA LEU A 105 -0.67 -18.53 1.12
C LEU A 105 0.56 -18.44 0.22
N ALA A 106 0.42 -18.76 -1.07
CA ALA A 106 1.50 -18.62 -2.05
C ALA A 106 1.93 -17.16 -2.22
N GLY A 107 0.97 -16.22 -2.32
CA GLY A 107 1.24 -14.79 -2.40
C GLY A 107 1.94 -14.26 -1.14
N THR A 108 1.44 -14.65 0.03
CA THR A 108 2.06 -14.29 1.32
C THR A 108 3.49 -14.84 1.44
N GLY A 109 3.70 -16.10 1.05
CA GLY A 109 5.03 -16.71 1.02
C GLY A 109 6.00 -15.96 0.10
N LEU A 110 5.54 -15.56 -1.10
CA LEU A 110 6.34 -14.77 -2.03
C LEU A 110 6.73 -13.39 -1.45
N ILE A 111 5.82 -12.73 -0.73
CA ILE A 111 6.09 -11.44 -0.08
C ILE A 111 7.12 -11.62 1.06
N VAL A 112 6.96 -12.65 1.89
CA VAL A 112 7.92 -12.97 2.97
C VAL A 112 9.31 -13.28 2.40
N LEU A 113 9.39 -14.05 1.32
CA LEU A 113 10.63 -14.33 0.61
C LEU A 113 11.26 -13.04 0.07
N GLY A 114 10.48 -12.18 -0.58
CA GLY A 114 10.96 -10.90 -1.09
C GLY A 114 11.48 -9.98 0.02
N ALA A 115 10.76 -9.85 1.12
CA ALA A 115 11.19 -9.05 2.27
C ALA A 115 12.45 -9.61 2.92
N THR A 116 12.57 -10.94 3.01
CA THR A 116 13.77 -11.62 3.52
C THR A 116 14.96 -11.37 2.60
N ALA A 117 14.78 -11.49 1.29
CA ALA A 117 15.83 -11.19 0.31
C ALA A 117 16.30 -9.73 0.38
N VAL A 118 15.37 -8.77 0.46
CA VAL A 118 15.70 -7.35 0.66
C VAL A 118 16.45 -7.13 1.98
N THR A 119 16.10 -7.85 3.03
CA THR A 119 16.78 -7.73 4.32
C THR A 119 18.20 -8.30 4.25
N ILE A 120 18.40 -9.45 3.61
CA ILE A 120 19.71 -10.09 3.50
C ILE A 120 20.65 -9.33 2.56
N PHE A 121 20.16 -8.99 1.36
CA PHE A 121 20.96 -8.34 0.32
C PHE A 121 20.91 -6.82 0.37
N GLY A 122 20.10 -6.24 1.26
CA GLY A 122 20.00 -4.80 1.45
C GLY A 122 21.30 -4.20 1.96
N SER A 123 21.64 -3.00 1.51
CA SER A 123 22.71 -2.24 2.14
C SER A 123 22.31 -1.89 3.58
N HIS A 124 23.07 -2.42 4.55
CA HIS A 124 22.85 -2.17 5.97
C HIS A 124 23.53 -0.90 6.47
N GLU A 125 24.35 -0.28 5.62
CA GLU A 125 24.88 1.04 5.91
C GLU A 125 23.74 2.05 5.80
N SER A 126 23.70 2.97 6.75
CA SER A 126 22.86 4.16 6.69
C SER A 126 23.75 5.34 6.30
N PRO A 127 24.15 5.52 5.03
CA PRO A 127 24.81 6.75 4.65
C PRO A 127 23.82 7.87 4.93
N LYS A 128 24.28 8.87 5.67
CA LYS A 128 23.57 10.16 5.72
C LYS A 128 23.74 10.79 4.34
N TYR A 129 22.96 10.33 3.36
CA TYR A 129 23.01 10.87 2.02
C TYR A 129 22.65 12.35 2.09
N SER A 130 23.55 13.19 1.60
CA SER A 130 23.21 14.57 1.29
C SER A 130 22.16 14.59 0.18
N LEU A 131 21.33 15.63 0.13
CA LEU A 131 20.30 15.74 -0.90
C LEU A 131 20.89 15.67 -2.32
N ASP A 132 22.10 16.19 -2.50
CA ASP A 132 22.80 16.17 -3.78
C ASP A 132 23.29 14.75 -4.15
N GLU A 133 23.67 13.93 -3.18
CA GLU A 133 23.93 12.49 -3.39
C GLU A 133 22.64 11.73 -3.70
N LEU A 134 21.51 12.07 -3.08
CA LEU A 134 20.19 11.48 -3.38
C LEU A 134 19.76 11.77 -4.83
N ILE A 135 20.05 12.97 -5.34
CA ILE A 135 19.78 13.36 -6.74
C ILE A 135 20.75 12.66 -7.70
N ALA A 136 22.03 12.59 -7.36
CA ALA A 136 23.02 11.83 -8.14
C ALA A 136 22.67 10.33 -8.20
N LEU A 137 22.15 9.76 -7.11
CA LEU A 137 21.66 8.40 -7.03
C LEU A 137 20.38 8.21 -7.86
N SER A 138 19.49 9.21 -7.87
CA SER A 138 18.27 9.24 -8.69
C SER A 138 18.55 9.28 -10.19
N THR A 139 19.74 9.76 -10.57
CA THR A 139 20.19 9.88 -11.97
C THR A 139 21.07 8.69 -12.40
N ARG A 140 21.39 7.76 -11.48
CA ARG A 140 22.08 6.50 -11.85
C ARG A 140 21.19 5.64 -12.73
N GLY A 141 21.78 5.02 -13.75
CA GLY A 141 21.07 4.13 -14.67
C GLY A 141 20.26 3.01 -13.98
N SER A 142 20.67 2.56 -12.80
CA SER A 142 19.92 1.59 -11.98
C SER A 142 18.55 2.11 -11.51
N MET A 143 18.44 3.40 -11.18
CA MET A 143 17.17 4.03 -10.77
C MET A 143 16.22 4.16 -11.97
N VAL A 144 16.76 4.47 -13.15
CA VAL A 144 15.98 4.56 -14.40
C VAL A 144 15.42 3.20 -14.79
N VAL A 145 16.21 2.13 -14.70
CA VAL A 145 15.74 0.76 -14.94
C VAL A 145 14.64 0.37 -13.94
N TYR A 146 14.80 0.69 -12.66
CA TYR A 146 13.77 0.47 -11.64
C TYR A 146 12.48 1.25 -11.95
N ALA A 147 12.59 2.53 -12.30
CA ALA A 147 11.45 3.37 -12.64
C ALA A 147 10.71 2.85 -13.87
N ILE A 148 11.44 2.46 -14.93
CA ILE A 148 10.86 1.85 -16.14
C ILE A 148 10.17 0.52 -15.81
N ALA A 149 10.79 -0.32 -14.97
CA ALA A 149 10.19 -1.59 -14.57
C ALA A 149 8.88 -1.39 -13.80
N ILE A 150 8.83 -0.45 -12.85
CA ILE A 150 7.61 -0.10 -12.11
C ILE A 150 6.55 0.49 -13.04
N LEU A 151 6.92 1.42 -13.93
CA LEU A 151 5.99 1.99 -14.91
C LEU A 151 5.45 0.92 -15.87
N GLY A 152 6.30 -0.01 -16.30
CA GLY A 152 5.91 -1.15 -17.13
C GLY A 152 4.93 -2.07 -16.41
N LEU A 153 5.16 -2.35 -15.13
CA LEU A 153 4.25 -3.15 -14.31
C LEU A 153 2.89 -2.46 -14.10
N VAL A 154 2.90 -1.14 -13.82
CA VAL A 154 1.68 -0.32 -13.73
C VAL A 154 0.92 -0.34 -15.05
N ALA A 155 1.60 -0.10 -16.17
CA ALA A 155 1.01 -0.11 -17.50
C ALA A 155 0.44 -1.50 -17.83
N PHE A 156 1.15 -2.57 -17.50
CA PHE A 156 0.68 -3.95 -17.68
C PHE A 156 -0.63 -4.20 -16.93
N PHE A 157 -0.70 -3.93 -15.63
CA PHE A 157 -1.93 -4.11 -14.86
C PHE A 157 -3.06 -3.21 -15.36
N HIS A 158 -2.76 -1.98 -15.76
CA HIS A 158 -3.73 -1.04 -16.31
C HIS A 158 -4.30 -1.50 -17.67
N VAL A 159 -3.46 -2.02 -18.56
CA VAL A 159 -3.87 -2.55 -19.87
C VAL A 159 -4.70 -3.83 -19.69
N VAL A 160 -4.28 -4.74 -18.81
CA VAL A 160 -5.06 -5.94 -18.48
C VAL A 160 -6.44 -5.57 -17.96
N ARG A 161 -6.52 -4.60 -17.05
CA ARG A 161 -7.80 -4.08 -16.53
C ARG A 161 -8.69 -3.56 -17.66
N MET A 162 -8.16 -2.68 -18.52
CA MET A 162 -8.93 -2.14 -19.64
C MET A 162 -9.38 -3.22 -20.63
N ARG A 163 -8.51 -4.20 -20.95
CA ARG A 163 -8.84 -5.29 -21.86
C ARG A 163 -9.93 -6.18 -21.29
N SER A 164 -9.83 -6.56 -20.02
CA SER A 164 -10.85 -7.38 -19.36
C SER A 164 -12.20 -6.66 -19.28
N GLU A 165 -12.22 -5.35 -18.98
CA GLU A 165 -13.45 -4.56 -19.02
C GLU A 165 -14.04 -4.46 -20.43
N GLN A 166 -13.21 -4.25 -21.45
CA GLN A 166 -13.67 -4.16 -22.85
C GLN A 166 -14.27 -5.47 -23.35
N VAL A 167 -13.61 -6.60 -23.06
CA VAL A 167 -14.10 -7.94 -23.42
C VAL A 167 -15.40 -8.26 -22.67
N LEU A 168 -15.47 -7.91 -21.38
CA LEU A 168 -16.69 -8.07 -20.59
C LEU A 168 -17.86 -7.25 -21.17
N ARG A 169 -17.61 -6.01 -21.59
CA ARG A 169 -18.63 -5.12 -22.16
C ARG A 169 -19.08 -5.54 -23.56
N LYS A 170 -18.17 -6.04 -24.40
CA LYS A 170 -18.48 -6.41 -25.80
C LYS A 170 -19.06 -7.81 -25.94
N CYS A 171 -18.47 -8.79 -25.26
CA CYS A 171 -18.75 -10.21 -25.49
C CYS A 171 -19.57 -10.85 -24.35
N GLY A 172 -19.72 -10.16 -23.21
CA GLY A 172 -20.44 -10.65 -22.03
C GLY A 172 -19.66 -11.71 -21.24
N LYS A 173 -20.13 -12.00 -20.01
CA LYS A 173 -19.46 -12.94 -19.08
C LYS A 173 -19.34 -14.37 -19.63
N ALA A 174 -20.24 -14.76 -20.53
CA ALA A 174 -20.31 -16.12 -21.08
C ALA A 174 -19.33 -16.38 -22.23
N SER A 175 -18.59 -15.37 -22.70
CA SER A 175 -17.68 -15.55 -23.83
C SER A 175 -16.42 -16.36 -23.45
N PRO A 176 -15.92 -17.22 -24.34
CA PRO A 176 -14.68 -17.96 -24.11
C PRO A 176 -13.46 -17.04 -23.96
N GLU A 177 -13.51 -15.85 -24.57
CA GLU A 177 -12.48 -14.81 -24.48
C GLU A 177 -12.38 -14.20 -23.08
N TYR A 178 -13.52 -13.99 -22.40
CA TYR A 178 -13.53 -13.51 -21.02
C TYR A 178 -13.10 -14.60 -20.04
N ARG A 179 -13.41 -15.88 -20.29
CA ARG A 179 -13.00 -17.01 -19.43
C ARG A 179 -11.47 -17.12 -19.28
N ALA A 180 -10.71 -16.82 -20.33
CA ALA A 180 -9.24 -16.76 -20.24
C ALA A 180 -8.73 -15.60 -19.36
N LEU A 181 -9.49 -14.50 -19.30
CA LEU A 181 -9.19 -13.29 -18.54
C LEU A 181 -9.84 -13.27 -17.14
N GLU A 182 -10.75 -14.20 -16.86
CA GLU A 182 -11.58 -14.23 -15.67
C GLU A 182 -10.75 -14.30 -14.39
N LYS A 183 -9.68 -15.12 -14.37
CA LYS A 183 -8.74 -15.19 -13.24
C LYS A 183 -7.85 -13.95 -13.12
N LEU A 184 -7.50 -13.34 -14.26
CA LEU A 184 -6.60 -12.19 -14.31
C LEU A 184 -7.33 -10.87 -14.00
N HIS A 185 -8.65 -10.81 -14.19
CA HIS A 185 -9.45 -9.60 -14.03
C HIS A 185 -9.52 -9.13 -12.56
N PRO A 186 -9.90 -9.94 -11.56
CA PRO A 186 -9.82 -9.55 -10.14
C PRO A 186 -8.38 -9.26 -9.70
N LEU A 187 -7.42 -10.06 -10.18
CA LEU A 187 -6.01 -9.86 -9.88
C LEU A 187 -5.50 -8.51 -10.41
N SER A 188 -5.99 -8.06 -11.56
CA SER A 188 -5.60 -6.77 -12.14
C SER A 188 -6.08 -5.57 -11.31
N TYR A 189 -7.28 -5.67 -10.72
CA TYR A 189 -7.77 -4.67 -9.78
C TYR A 189 -6.97 -4.66 -8.48
N ALA A 190 -6.70 -5.84 -7.91
CA ALA A 190 -5.90 -5.98 -6.70
C ALA A 190 -4.45 -5.49 -6.92
N GLY A 191 -3.83 -5.86 -8.04
CA GLY A 191 -2.48 -5.45 -8.41
C GLY A 191 -2.36 -3.94 -8.64
N PHE A 192 -3.31 -3.36 -9.38
CA PHE A 192 -3.34 -1.90 -9.60
C PHE A 192 -3.54 -1.13 -8.29
N ALA A 193 -4.53 -1.53 -7.47
CA ALA A 193 -4.76 -0.92 -6.16
C ALA A 193 -3.56 -1.06 -5.22
N GLY A 194 -2.91 -2.23 -5.22
CA GLY A 194 -1.70 -2.50 -4.44
C GLY A 194 -0.54 -1.61 -4.85
N ILE A 195 -0.29 -1.43 -6.15
CA ILE A 195 0.80 -0.55 -6.62
C ILE A 195 0.51 0.91 -6.32
N VAL A 196 -0.70 1.41 -6.58
CA VAL A 196 -1.08 2.78 -6.25
C VAL A 196 -0.97 3.04 -4.75
N GLY A 197 -1.41 2.09 -3.92
CA GLY A 197 -1.26 2.15 -2.46
C GLY A 197 0.20 2.19 -2.03
N ALA A 198 1.06 1.33 -2.58
CA ALA A 198 2.48 1.31 -2.28
C ALA A 198 3.17 2.64 -2.64
N GLN A 199 2.84 3.22 -3.79
CA GLN A 199 3.36 4.53 -4.21
C GLN A 199 2.89 5.65 -3.28
N SER A 200 1.62 5.65 -2.87
CA SER A 200 1.10 6.63 -1.92
C SER A 200 1.85 6.59 -0.58
N VAL A 201 2.11 5.40 -0.04
CA VAL A 201 2.89 5.22 1.19
C VAL A 201 4.32 5.71 1.02
N MET A 202 4.97 5.39 -0.11
CA MET A 202 6.33 5.87 -0.41
C MET A 202 6.38 7.40 -0.46
N PHE A 203 5.45 8.05 -1.16
CA PHE A 203 5.41 9.51 -1.23
C PHE A 203 5.09 10.16 0.12
N ALA A 204 4.20 9.56 0.92
CA ALA A 204 3.87 10.06 2.25
C ALA A 204 5.11 10.04 3.15
N LYS A 205 5.86 8.94 3.09
CA LYS A 205 7.10 8.76 3.84
C LYS A 205 8.18 9.74 3.42
N SER A 206 8.46 9.88 2.12
CA SER A 206 9.41 10.86 1.59
C SER A 206 9.04 12.29 1.97
N SER A 207 7.73 12.62 1.97
CA SER A 207 7.25 13.94 2.40
C SER A 207 7.52 14.18 3.89
N GLY A 208 7.29 13.17 4.73
CA GLY A 208 7.58 13.27 6.16
C GLY A 208 9.07 13.45 6.46
N GLU A 209 9.95 12.74 5.76
CA GLU A 209 11.40 12.93 5.86
C GLU A 209 11.84 14.34 5.45
N LEU A 210 11.27 14.88 4.36
CA LEU A 210 11.53 16.26 3.91
C LEU A 210 11.08 17.31 4.93
N ILE A 211 9.94 17.11 5.58
CA ILE A 211 9.46 17.97 6.66
C ILE A 211 10.42 17.91 7.84
N GLN A 212 10.85 16.72 8.25
CA GLN A 212 11.78 16.54 9.36
C GLN A 212 13.14 17.20 9.10
N LEU A 213 13.69 17.06 7.88
CA LEU A 213 14.92 17.72 7.45
C LEU A 213 14.79 19.25 7.41
N SER A 214 13.61 19.76 7.03
CA SER A 214 13.33 21.19 7.01
C SER A 214 13.23 21.78 8.43
N LEU A 215 12.62 21.04 9.37
CA LEU A 215 12.57 21.43 10.79
C LEU A 215 13.94 21.42 11.49
N GLN A 216 14.88 20.62 11.00
CA GLN A 216 16.28 20.62 11.46
C GLN A 216 17.13 21.77 10.89
N GLY A 217 16.50 22.75 10.23
CA GLY A 217 17.15 23.98 9.76
C GLY A 217 17.69 23.94 8.34
N ARG A 218 17.52 22.83 7.59
CA ARG A 218 17.89 22.73 6.17
C ARG A 218 16.65 22.83 5.29
N ASN A 219 16.24 24.05 4.95
CA ASN A 219 15.01 24.30 4.20
C ASN A 219 15.03 23.65 2.79
N GLN A 220 14.28 22.55 2.58
CA GLN A 220 14.25 21.77 1.32
C GLN A 220 13.15 22.21 0.33
N PHE A 221 12.31 23.17 0.73
CA PHE A 221 11.17 23.66 -0.07
C PHE A 221 11.55 24.52 -1.27
N ASN A 222 12.84 24.83 -1.45
CA ASN A 222 13.33 25.60 -2.60
C ASN A 222 13.65 24.74 -3.84
N ARG A 223 13.44 23.41 -3.77
CA ARG A 223 13.80 22.49 -4.85
C ARG A 223 12.56 21.87 -5.50
N VAL A 224 12.57 21.84 -6.84
CA VAL A 224 11.48 21.31 -7.69
C VAL A 224 11.09 19.87 -7.30
N LEU A 225 12.06 19.05 -6.86
CA LEU A 225 11.84 17.67 -6.42
C LEU A 225 10.82 17.55 -5.27
N THR A 226 10.84 18.48 -4.32
CA THR A 226 9.89 18.53 -3.19
C THR A 226 8.46 18.69 -3.70
N TYR A 227 8.25 19.57 -4.69
CA TYR A 227 6.95 19.77 -5.32
C TYR A 227 6.51 18.59 -6.18
N VAL A 228 7.45 17.89 -6.84
CA VAL A 228 7.15 16.66 -7.60
C VAL A 228 6.69 15.53 -6.66
N ILE A 229 7.33 15.36 -5.51
CA ILE A 229 6.94 14.37 -4.49
C ILE A 229 5.56 14.70 -3.90
N LEU A 230 5.32 15.97 -3.54
CA LEU A 230 4.02 16.41 -3.02
C LEU A 230 2.91 16.30 -4.08
N ALA A 231 3.19 16.67 -5.33
CA ALA A 231 2.24 16.49 -6.44
C ALA A 231 1.96 14.99 -6.69
N GLY A 232 2.98 14.14 -6.63
CA GLY A 232 2.85 12.68 -6.71
C GLY A 232 2.00 12.11 -5.59
N LEU A 233 2.16 12.61 -4.36
CA LEU A 233 1.31 12.26 -3.21
C LEU A 233 -0.16 12.62 -3.47
N VAL A 234 -0.43 13.86 -3.88
CA VAL A 234 -1.81 14.32 -4.14
C VAL A 234 -2.42 13.53 -5.29
N LEU A 235 -1.67 13.27 -6.36
CA LEU A 235 -2.12 12.50 -7.51
C LEU A 235 -2.42 11.05 -7.13
N THR A 236 -1.53 10.39 -6.39
CA THR A 236 -1.74 9.00 -5.95
C THR A 236 -2.92 8.87 -5.01
N ILE A 237 -3.10 9.79 -4.04
CA ILE A 237 -4.28 9.82 -3.17
C ILE A 237 -5.55 10.01 -4.00
N SER A 238 -5.54 10.94 -4.95
CA SER A 238 -6.70 11.22 -5.83
C SER A 238 -7.06 10.00 -6.69
N VAL A 239 -6.06 9.33 -7.26
CA VAL A 239 -6.22 8.09 -8.04
C VAL A 239 -6.70 6.96 -7.15
N GLN A 240 -6.22 6.84 -5.91
CA GLN A 240 -6.65 5.81 -4.96
C GLN A 240 -8.12 5.99 -4.58
N VAL A 241 -8.54 7.22 -4.25
CA VAL A 241 -9.95 7.54 -3.95
C VAL A 241 -10.84 7.23 -5.16
N ARG A 242 -10.41 7.62 -6.37
CA ARG A 242 -11.15 7.33 -7.60
C ARG A 242 -11.17 5.84 -7.93
N CYS A 243 -10.08 5.11 -7.69
CA CYS A 243 -9.99 3.67 -7.89
C CYS A 243 -10.91 2.92 -6.92
N SER A 244 -10.94 3.30 -5.64
CA SER A 244 -11.89 2.74 -4.66
C SER A 244 -13.34 3.02 -5.08
N TYR A 245 -13.63 4.21 -5.60
CA TYR A 245 -14.96 4.52 -6.12
C TYR A 245 -15.30 3.65 -7.35
N VAL A 246 -14.39 3.55 -8.32
CA VAL A 246 -14.57 2.73 -9.53
C VAL A 246 -14.73 1.26 -9.19
N LEU A 247 -13.95 0.72 -8.26
CA LEU A 247 -14.08 -0.66 -7.78
C LEU A 247 -15.44 -0.88 -7.11
N SER A 248 -15.90 0.06 -6.28
CA SER A 248 -17.22 0.01 -5.64
C SER A 248 -18.39 0.10 -6.64
N SER A 249 -18.18 0.71 -7.80
CA SER A 249 -19.15 0.71 -8.90
C SER A 249 -19.05 -0.54 -9.78
N ALA A 250 -17.85 -1.06 -10.02
CA ALA A 250 -17.62 -2.26 -10.84
C ALA A 250 -18.15 -3.53 -10.15
N LEU A 251 -18.02 -3.63 -8.83
CA LEU A 251 -18.61 -4.71 -8.01
C LEU A 251 -20.15 -4.70 -8.03
N ARG A 252 -20.81 -3.57 -8.35
CA ARG A 252 -22.28 -3.54 -8.53
C ARG A 252 -22.74 -4.17 -9.84
N PHE A 253 -21.83 -4.38 -10.80
CA PHE A 253 -22.13 -5.00 -12.09
C PHE A 253 -21.65 -6.46 -12.20
N LEU A 254 -20.95 -6.95 -11.17
CA LEU A 254 -20.53 -8.35 -11.06
C LEU A 254 -21.56 -9.17 -10.29
#